data_AF-A0A6I3BP45-F1
#
_entry.id   AF-A0A6I3BP45-F1
#
_cell.length_a   1.000
_cell.length_b   1.000
_cell.length_c   1.000
_cell.angle_alpha   90.00
_cell.angle_beta   90.00
_cell.angle_gamma   90.00
#
_symmetry.space_group_name_H-M   'P 1'
#
loop_
_entity.id
_entity.type
_entity.pdbx_description
1 polymer ?
#
loop_
_entity_poly.entity_id
_entity_poly.type
_entity_poly.pdbx_seq_one_letter_code
_entity_poly.pdbx_strand_id
1 'polypeptide(L)'
;MSSKLIDFYPSITCVNLKNEKLFADVSAVAIPVSASEKPSIAKSAVVNNLTTYTKIDLNIELSNWPEFTAKAGEIIEIPLSVGKLTRIYLVGVGESNQDDIRKASALLSRKVKGTDAKVLSALVEDKKSIEANVIALVLANYQFNMKSEKKTKKSSFAIYGDFKDEVERALVVANATWRTRDL
;
A
#
# COMPACT_ATOMS: atom_id res chain seq x y z
N MET A 1 18.77 -3.41 -32.62
CA MET A 1 17.71 -2.55 -32.07
C MET A 1 17.89 -2.50 -30.56
N SER A 2 18.01 -1.32 -29.95
CA SER A 2 18.04 -1.20 -28.49
C SER A 2 16.66 -1.58 -27.95
N SER A 3 16.54 -2.73 -27.27
CA SER A 3 15.35 -3.06 -26.50
C SER A 3 15.16 -1.97 -25.45
N LYS A 4 14.16 -1.08 -25.63
CA LYS A 4 13.82 -0.10 -24.59
C LYS A 4 13.28 -0.86 -23.41
N LEU A 5 13.91 -0.69 -22.24
CA LEU A 5 13.38 -1.21 -20.98
C LEU A 5 12.01 -0.56 -20.73
N ILE A 6 11.03 -1.39 -20.36
CA ILE A 6 9.71 -0.90 -19.99
C ILE A 6 9.77 -0.41 -18.53
N ASP A 7 9.34 0.83 -18.29
CA ASP A 7 9.32 1.41 -16.93
C ASP A 7 8.12 0.91 -16.13
N PHE A 8 8.36 -0.04 -15.22
CA PHE A 8 7.38 -0.54 -14.26
C PHE A 8 7.50 0.10 -12.86
N TYR A 9 8.36 1.11 -12.68
CA TYR A 9 8.65 1.72 -11.38
C TYR A 9 7.41 2.40 -10.82
N PRO A 10 6.76 1.96 -9.73
CA PRO A 10 5.50 2.55 -9.26
C PRO A 10 5.65 4.02 -8.85
N SER A 11 4.61 4.82 -9.07
CA SER A 11 4.61 6.23 -8.64
C SER A 11 4.27 6.32 -7.17
N ILE A 12 5.06 7.07 -6.38
CA ILE A 12 4.83 7.30 -4.95
C ILE A 12 4.56 8.79 -4.71
N THR A 13 3.51 9.12 -3.96
CA THR A 13 3.20 10.49 -3.52
C THR A 13 2.90 10.51 -2.02
N CYS A 14 3.00 11.67 -1.37
CA CYS A 14 2.56 11.86 0.01
C CYS A 14 1.23 12.63 0.03
N VAL A 15 0.32 12.26 0.93
CA VAL A 15 -0.96 12.94 1.12
C VAL A 15 -1.26 13.05 2.62
N ASN A 16 -1.65 14.24 3.06
CA ASN A 16 -1.98 14.54 4.45
C ASN A 16 -3.41 15.10 4.63
N LEU A 17 -4.25 14.99 3.60
CA LEU A 17 -5.65 15.42 3.64
C LEU A 17 -6.43 14.64 4.70
N LYS A 18 -7.09 15.36 5.61
CA LYS A 18 -7.84 14.77 6.73
C LYS A 18 -9.35 14.69 6.48
N ASN A 19 -9.79 14.71 5.22
CA ASN A 19 -11.21 14.69 4.85
C ASN A 19 -11.50 13.64 3.78
N GLU A 20 -12.78 13.43 3.47
CA GLU A 20 -13.23 12.40 2.53
C GLU A 20 -12.71 12.55 1.09
N LYS A 21 -12.26 13.76 0.69
CA LYS A 21 -11.64 13.96 -0.63
C LYS A 21 -10.37 13.13 -0.81
N LEU A 22 -9.79 12.65 0.29
CA LEU A 22 -8.69 11.69 0.31
C LEU A 22 -8.98 10.44 -0.53
N PHE A 23 -10.24 10.02 -0.66
CA PHE A 23 -10.61 8.78 -1.34
C PHE A 23 -11.11 8.96 -2.78
N ALA A 24 -11.30 10.21 -3.24
CA ALA A 24 -11.97 10.49 -4.51
C ALA A 24 -11.19 9.99 -5.75
N ASP A 25 -9.86 9.98 -5.67
CA ASP A 25 -8.96 9.67 -6.78
C ASP A 25 -8.18 8.36 -6.62
N VAL A 26 -8.48 7.58 -5.59
CA VAL A 26 -7.82 6.29 -5.34
C VAL A 26 -8.77 5.13 -5.68
N SER A 27 -8.19 4.02 -6.13
CA SER A 27 -8.95 2.80 -6.44
C SER A 27 -8.96 1.81 -5.27
N ALA A 28 -8.01 1.94 -4.34
CA ALA A 28 -7.93 1.12 -3.15
C ALA A 28 -7.41 1.90 -1.94
N VAL A 29 -7.75 1.45 -0.73
CA VAL A 29 -7.20 1.95 0.53
C VAL A 29 -6.65 0.77 1.34
N ALA A 30 -5.46 0.91 1.90
CA ALA A 30 -4.85 -0.09 2.78
C ALA A 30 -4.81 0.43 4.23
N ILE A 31 -5.43 -0.35 5.13
CA ILE A 31 -5.56 -0.06 6.57
C ILE A 31 -4.78 -1.12 7.36
N PRO A 32 -3.95 -0.72 8.33
CA PRO A 32 -3.21 -1.66 9.16
C PRO A 32 -4.13 -2.34 10.17
N VAL A 33 -3.91 -3.64 10.38
CA VAL A 33 -4.50 -4.43 11.46
C VAL A 33 -3.37 -4.94 12.33
N SER A 34 -3.42 -4.64 13.62
CA SER A 34 -2.39 -5.05 14.58
C SER A 34 -2.63 -6.47 15.06
N ALA A 35 -1.55 -7.24 15.18
CA ALA A 35 -1.60 -8.55 15.80
C ALA A 35 -1.77 -8.41 17.32
N SER A 36 -2.80 -9.04 17.87
CA SER A 36 -3.00 -9.23 19.31
C SER A 36 -3.81 -10.50 19.53
N GLU A 37 -4.20 -10.84 20.77
CA GLU A 37 -5.12 -11.97 21.04
C GLU A 37 -6.37 -11.91 20.16
N LYS A 38 -6.84 -10.69 19.85
CA LYS A 38 -7.85 -10.43 18.82
C LYS A 38 -7.32 -9.36 17.86
N PRO A 39 -7.19 -9.64 16.55
CA PRO A 39 -6.82 -8.63 15.57
C PRO A 39 -7.69 -7.38 15.70
N SER A 40 -7.07 -6.20 15.63
CA SER A 40 -7.79 -4.94 15.80
C SER A 40 -7.29 -3.86 14.88
N ILE A 41 -8.23 -2.99 14.48
CA ILE A 41 -7.96 -1.80 13.69
C ILE A 41 -7.90 -0.62 14.67
N ALA A 42 -6.78 0.10 14.67
CA ALA A 42 -6.64 1.29 15.49
C ALA A 42 -7.61 2.39 15.02
N LYS A 43 -8.21 3.11 15.97
CA LYS A 43 -9.05 4.27 15.66
C LYS A 43 -8.16 5.39 15.11
N SER A 44 -8.37 5.75 13.85
CA SER A 44 -7.66 6.85 13.20
C SER A 44 -8.61 7.72 12.37
N ALA A 45 -8.17 8.93 12.03
CA ALA A 45 -8.94 9.83 11.16
C ALA A 45 -9.22 9.18 9.79
N VAL A 46 -8.28 8.40 9.25
CA VAL A 46 -8.46 7.68 7.98
C VAL A 46 -9.55 6.64 8.09
N VAL A 47 -9.55 5.83 9.15
CA VAL A 47 -10.57 4.80 9.37
C VAL A 47 -11.96 5.43 9.51
N ASN A 48 -12.09 6.49 10.33
CA ASN A 48 -13.36 7.17 10.52
C ASN A 48 -13.88 7.81 9.22
N ASN A 49 -13.01 8.50 8.47
CA ASN A 49 -13.37 9.10 7.19
C ASN A 49 -13.73 8.02 6.15
N LEU A 50 -13.01 6.90 6.14
CA LEU A 50 -13.26 5.80 5.20
C LEU A 50 -14.62 5.15 5.49
N THR A 51 -14.92 4.84 6.75
CA THR A 51 -16.24 4.33 7.16
C THR A 51 -17.36 5.32 6.85
N THR A 52 -17.13 6.62 7.04
CA THR A 52 -18.13 7.65 6.69
C THR A 52 -18.37 7.73 5.18
N TYR A 53 -17.29 7.65 4.39
CA TYR A 53 -17.33 7.73 2.93
C TYR A 53 -17.96 6.49 2.29
N THR A 54 -17.65 5.28 2.80
CA THR A 54 -18.12 4.01 2.21
C THR A 54 -19.36 3.43 2.87
N LYS A 55 -19.70 3.91 4.08
CA LYS A 55 -20.72 3.32 4.96
C LYS A 55 -20.42 1.88 5.39
N ILE A 56 -19.15 1.45 5.30
CA ILE A 56 -18.69 0.12 5.73
C ILE A 56 -18.01 0.24 7.10
N ASP A 57 -18.46 -0.56 8.06
CA ASP A 57 -17.77 -0.73 9.35
C ASP A 57 -16.67 -1.79 9.22
N LEU A 58 -15.42 -1.34 9.29
CA LEU A 58 -14.26 -2.23 9.12
C LEU A 58 -14.09 -3.24 10.26
N ASN A 59 -14.63 -2.99 11.45
CA ASN A 59 -14.56 -3.95 12.55
C ASN A 59 -15.54 -5.11 12.34
N ILE A 60 -16.71 -4.81 11.78
CA ILE A 60 -17.67 -5.85 11.38
C ILE A 60 -17.05 -6.69 10.26
N GLU A 61 -16.47 -6.03 9.24
CA GLU A 61 -15.78 -6.74 8.17
C GLU A 61 -14.64 -7.61 8.68
N LEU A 62 -13.80 -7.11 9.60
CA LEU A 62 -12.73 -7.91 10.21
C LEU A 62 -13.28 -9.13 10.98
N SER A 63 -14.40 -8.96 11.68
CA SER A 63 -15.03 -10.04 12.47
C SER A 63 -15.56 -11.19 11.60
N ASN A 64 -15.83 -10.94 10.32
CA ASN A 64 -16.23 -11.97 9.37
C ASN A 64 -15.08 -12.94 8.99
N TRP A 65 -13.84 -12.65 9.43
CA TRP A 65 -12.65 -13.44 9.15
C TRP A 65 -12.00 -13.97 10.44
N PRO A 66 -12.59 -14.99 11.10
CA PRO A 66 -12.10 -15.48 12.40
C PRO A 66 -10.70 -16.11 12.33
N GLU A 67 -10.28 -16.57 11.16
CA GLU A 67 -8.96 -17.16 10.91
C GLU A 67 -7.86 -16.11 10.69
N PHE A 68 -8.23 -14.83 10.52
CA PHE A 68 -7.26 -13.77 10.33
C PHE A 68 -6.51 -13.51 11.63
N THR A 69 -5.18 -13.49 11.59
CA THR A 69 -4.35 -13.33 12.80
C THR A 69 -3.58 -12.01 12.81
N ALA A 70 -3.71 -11.21 11.74
CA ALA A 70 -2.97 -9.98 11.52
C ALA A 70 -1.44 -10.15 11.52
N LYS A 71 -0.96 -11.37 11.21
CA LYS A 71 0.47 -11.60 10.94
C LYS A 71 0.93 -10.72 9.79
N ALA A 72 2.20 -10.33 9.84
CA ALA A 72 2.79 -9.42 8.86
C ALA A 72 2.57 -9.90 7.41
N GLY A 73 1.72 -9.18 6.69
CA GLY A 73 1.37 -9.43 5.30
C GLY A 73 0.21 -10.39 5.02
N GLU A 74 -0.52 -10.84 6.05
CA GLU A 74 -1.88 -11.32 5.84
C GLU A 74 -2.75 -10.17 5.30
N ILE A 75 -3.60 -10.43 4.32
CA ILE A 75 -4.45 -9.41 3.69
C ILE A 75 -5.87 -9.93 3.54
N ILE A 76 -6.82 -9.20 4.12
CA ILE A 76 -8.24 -9.32 3.75
C ILE A 76 -8.53 -8.28 2.67
N GLU A 77 -9.22 -8.71 1.62
CA GLU A 77 -9.68 -7.85 0.54
C GLU A 77 -11.19 -7.70 0.64
N ILE A 78 -11.64 -6.47 0.92
CA ILE A 78 -13.06 -6.11 0.96
C ILE A 78 -13.41 -5.46 -0.38
N PRO A 79 -14.23 -6.12 -1.22
CA PRO A 79 -14.73 -5.52 -2.45
C PRO A 79 -15.83 -4.49 -2.16
N LEU A 80 -15.81 -3.36 -2.86
CA LEU A 80 -16.85 -2.34 -2.81
C LEU A 80 -16.94 -1.59 -4.14
N SER A 81 -17.88 -0.64 -4.24
CA SER A 81 -18.03 0.24 -5.41
C SER A 81 -18.53 1.62 -4.97
N VAL A 82 -17.59 2.52 -4.64
CA VAL A 82 -17.88 3.90 -4.21
C VAL A 82 -17.00 4.88 -4.98
N GLY A 83 -17.56 5.53 -6.01
CA GLY A 83 -16.79 6.38 -6.92
C GLY A 83 -15.72 5.57 -7.65
N LYS A 84 -14.44 5.97 -7.51
CA LYS A 84 -13.30 5.19 -8.05
C LYS A 84 -12.81 4.10 -7.11
N LEU A 85 -13.20 4.14 -5.83
CA LEU A 85 -12.75 3.20 -4.81
C LEU A 85 -13.48 1.86 -4.99
N THR A 86 -12.71 0.82 -5.30
CA THR A 86 -13.25 -0.53 -5.53
C THR A 86 -12.79 -1.56 -4.50
N ARG A 87 -11.77 -1.25 -3.70
CA ARG A 87 -11.14 -2.18 -2.74
C ARG A 87 -10.71 -1.51 -1.44
N ILE A 88 -10.91 -2.20 -0.33
CA ILE A 88 -10.23 -1.91 0.94
C ILE A 88 -9.38 -3.14 1.29
N TYR A 89 -8.10 -2.91 1.59
CA TYR A 89 -7.19 -3.93 2.08
C TYR A 89 -7.00 -3.76 3.57
N LEU A 90 -7.44 -4.74 4.37
CA LEU A 90 -7.03 -4.83 5.76
C LEU A 90 -5.74 -5.65 5.79
N VAL A 91 -4.64 -5.02 6.19
CA VAL A 91 -3.30 -5.59 6.09
C VAL A 91 -2.77 -5.87 7.49
N GLY A 92 -2.49 -7.12 7.80
CA GLY A 92 -1.81 -7.52 9.03
C GLY A 92 -0.41 -6.92 9.08
N VAL A 93 -0.11 -6.13 10.11
CA VAL A 93 1.20 -5.50 10.31
C VAL A 93 2.06 -6.20 11.36
N GLY A 94 1.62 -7.36 11.88
CA GLY A 94 2.35 -8.10 12.91
C GLY A 94 2.56 -7.24 14.15
N GLU A 95 3.82 -7.19 14.62
CA GLU A 95 4.22 -6.36 15.77
C GLU A 95 4.46 -4.89 15.40
N SER A 96 4.25 -4.50 14.14
CA SER A 96 4.52 -3.15 13.61
C SER A 96 5.98 -2.71 13.73
N ASN A 97 6.91 -3.65 13.92
CA ASN A 97 8.35 -3.39 13.79
C ASN A 97 8.75 -3.23 12.31
N GLN A 98 9.96 -2.71 12.07
CA GLN A 98 10.42 -2.37 10.72
C GLN A 98 10.40 -3.58 9.75
N ASP A 99 10.71 -4.78 10.23
CA ASP A 99 10.72 -6.00 9.42
C ASP A 99 9.32 -6.47 9.05
N ASP A 100 8.37 -6.40 9.98
CA ASP A 100 6.99 -6.75 9.73
C ASP A 100 6.30 -5.73 8.82
N ILE A 101 6.56 -4.44 9.00
CA ILE A 101 6.12 -3.39 8.08
C ILE A 101 6.67 -3.64 6.67
N ARG A 102 7.95 -4.00 6.55
CA ARG A 102 8.57 -4.34 5.25
C ARG A 102 7.86 -5.53 4.59
N LYS A 103 7.53 -6.59 5.34
CA LYS A 103 6.78 -7.76 4.82
C LYS A 103 5.36 -7.38 4.40
N ALA A 104 4.62 -6.68 5.25
CA ALA A 104 3.25 -6.24 5.00
C ALA A 104 3.17 -5.37 3.74
N SER A 105 4.07 -4.39 3.63
CA SER A 105 4.20 -3.50 2.48
C SER A 105 4.52 -4.25 1.19
N ALA A 106 5.47 -5.21 1.25
CA ALA A 106 5.83 -6.01 0.08
C ALA A 106 4.65 -6.87 -0.41
N LEU A 107 3.85 -7.43 0.50
CA LEU A 107 2.68 -8.24 0.14
C LEU A 107 1.54 -7.40 -0.42
N LEU A 108 1.26 -6.23 0.16
CA LEU A 108 0.34 -5.25 -0.43
C LEU A 108 0.77 -4.85 -1.84
N SER A 109 2.05 -4.57 -2.02
CA SER A 109 2.62 -4.19 -3.32
C SER A 109 2.48 -5.29 -4.37
N ARG A 110 2.77 -6.55 -4.02
CA ARG A 110 2.57 -7.70 -4.90
C ARG A 110 1.11 -7.90 -5.29
N LYS A 111 0.17 -7.61 -4.38
CA LYS A 111 -1.27 -7.74 -4.63
C LYS A 111 -1.75 -6.84 -5.78
N VAL A 112 -1.19 -5.64 -5.90
CA VAL A 112 -1.58 -4.65 -6.93
C VAL A 112 -0.60 -4.58 -8.11
N LYS A 113 0.44 -5.43 -8.10
CA LYS A 113 1.48 -5.46 -9.13
C LYS A 113 0.90 -5.79 -10.50
N GLY A 114 1.29 -5.01 -11.51
CA GLY A 114 0.80 -5.19 -12.90
C GLY A 114 -0.65 -4.78 -13.11
N THR A 115 -1.22 -4.00 -12.19
CA THR A 115 -2.53 -3.35 -12.32
C THR A 115 -2.37 -1.84 -12.42
N ASP A 116 -3.45 -1.11 -12.71
CA ASP A 116 -3.49 0.36 -12.72
C ASP A 116 -4.00 0.93 -11.38
N ALA A 117 -3.91 0.13 -10.31
CA ALA A 117 -4.44 0.50 -9.00
C ALA A 117 -3.70 1.71 -8.42
N LYS A 118 -4.49 2.66 -7.90
CA LYS A 118 -4.02 3.78 -7.08
C LYS A 118 -4.37 3.49 -5.64
N VAL A 119 -3.37 3.10 -4.84
CA VAL A 119 -3.56 2.66 -3.46
C VAL A 119 -3.22 3.79 -2.50
N LEU A 120 -4.16 4.20 -1.66
CA LEU A 120 -3.83 4.98 -0.47
C LEU A 120 -3.30 4.02 0.60
N SER A 121 -2.03 4.17 0.99
CA SER A 121 -1.41 3.36 2.04
C SER A 121 -1.36 4.12 3.35
N ALA A 122 -2.10 3.64 4.35
CA ALA A 122 -2.06 4.15 5.72
C ALA A 122 -1.41 3.14 6.70
N LEU A 123 -0.50 2.30 6.21
CA LEU A 123 0.09 1.19 6.99
C LEU A 123 1.04 1.63 8.10
N VAL A 124 1.56 2.85 8.04
CA VAL A 124 2.60 3.36 8.95
C VAL A 124 2.24 4.76 9.41
N GLU A 125 2.37 5.01 10.71
CA GLU A 125 2.15 6.33 11.34
C GLU A 125 3.45 6.93 11.90
N ASP A 126 4.55 6.17 11.92
CA ASP A 126 5.83 6.60 12.48
C ASP A 126 6.91 6.82 11.42
N LYS A 127 7.80 7.79 11.69
CA LYS A 127 8.89 8.15 10.79
C LYS A 127 9.98 7.08 10.66
N LYS A 128 10.11 6.16 11.61
CA LYS A 128 11.18 5.15 11.61
C LYS A 128 10.87 4.02 10.62
N SER A 129 9.61 3.66 10.49
CA SER A 129 9.17 2.54 9.64
C SER A 129 8.81 2.98 8.22
N ILE A 130 8.62 4.28 7.97
CA ILE A 130 8.11 4.76 6.68
C ILE A 130 9.07 4.50 5.52
N GLU A 131 10.38 4.63 5.73
CA GLU A 131 11.38 4.36 4.69
C GLU A 131 11.34 2.88 4.28
N ALA A 132 11.23 1.96 5.25
CA ALA A 132 11.10 0.53 5.00
C ALA A 132 9.80 0.19 4.26
N ASN A 133 8.69 0.82 4.62
CA ASN A 133 7.42 0.69 3.92
C ASN A 133 7.54 1.12 2.45
N VAL A 134 8.06 2.32 2.17
CA VAL A 134 8.17 2.86 0.80
C VAL A 134 9.12 2.02 -0.05
N ILE A 135 10.30 1.67 0.47
CA ILE A 135 11.27 0.82 -0.25
C ILE A 135 10.64 -0.53 -0.58
N ALA A 136 9.93 -1.15 0.37
CA ALA A 136 9.26 -2.42 0.14
C ALA A 136 8.13 -2.32 -0.90
N LEU A 137 7.30 -1.27 -0.83
CA LEU A 137 6.24 -1.00 -1.80
C LEU A 137 6.81 -0.90 -3.21
N VAL A 138 7.89 -0.14 -3.39
CA VAL A 138 8.54 0.01 -4.68
C VAL A 138 9.16 -1.31 -5.14
N LEU A 139 10.09 -1.88 -4.36
CA LEU A 139 10.91 -3.01 -4.82
C LEU A 139 10.12 -4.30 -5.04
N ALA A 140 8.99 -4.50 -4.36
CA ALA A 140 8.13 -5.66 -4.60
C ALA A 140 7.31 -5.55 -5.90
N ASN A 141 7.13 -4.34 -6.43
CA ASN A 141 6.50 -4.09 -7.73
C ASN A 141 7.46 -4.31 -8.91
N TYR A 142 8.75 -4.57 -8.67
CA TYR A 142 9.77 -4.79 -9.71
C TYR A 142 9.35 -5.81 -10.76
N GLN A 143 9.40 -5.40 -12.02
CA GLN A 143 9.17 -6.26 -13.18
C GLN A 143 10.27 -5.98 -14.19
N PHE A 144 10.83 -7.05 -14.76
CA PHE A 144 11.79 -6.97 -15.84
C PHE A 144 11.20 -7.66 -17.06
N ASN A 145 11.22 -6.98 -18.21
CA ASN A 145 10.77 -7.55 -19.47
C ASN A 145 11.46 -6.86 -20.64
N MET A 146 11.99 -7.66 -21.58
CA MET A 146 12.62 -7.20 -22.82
C MET A 146 11.69 -7.25 -24.04
N LYS A 147 10.43 -7.69 -23.87
CA LYS A 147 9.43 -7.76 -24.96
C LYS A 147 8.94 -6.36 -25.32
N SER A 148 8.80 -6.11 -26.62
CA SER A 148 8.49 -4.79 -27.20
C SER A 148 7.02 -4.34 -27.10
N GLU A 149 6.07 -5.24 -26.83
CA GLU A 149 4.63 -5.01 -27.13
C GLU A 149 3.69 -4.96 -25.92
N LYS A 150 4.17 -4.98 -24.68
CA LYS A 150 3.27 -5.07 -23.52
C LYS A 150 2.82 -3.68 -23.05
N LYS A 151 1.50 -3.46 -22.95
CA LYS A 151 0.93 -2.30 -22.23
C LYS A 151 1.42 -2.32 -20.79
N THR A 152 2.06 -1.25 -20.37
CA THR A 152 2.61 -1.08 -19.02
C THR A 152 1.48 -0.72 -18.07
N LYS A 153 0.99 -1.69 -17.30
CA LYS A 153 0.12 -1.42 -16.16
C LYS A 153 0.97 -1.18 -14.92
N LYS A 154 0.83 -0.02 -14.31
CA LYS A 154 1.67 0.44 -13.21
C LYS A 154 0.78 0.92 -12.06
N SER A 155 0.96 0.28 -10.91
CA SER A 155 0.31 0.71 -9.68
C SER A 155 0.99 1.98 -9.16
N SER A 156 0.26 2.75 -8.37
CA SER A 156 0.79 3.92 -7.67
C SER A 156 0.32 3.93 -6.23
N PHE A 157 1.14 4.47 -5.33
CA PHE A 157 0.84 4.53 -3.91
C PHE A 157 0.84 5.98 -3.44
N ALA A 158 -0.26 6.38 -2.79
CA ALA A 158 -0.34 7.61 -2.01
C ALA A 158 -0.09 7.24 -0.54
N ILE A 159 1.02 7.70 0.01
CA ILE A 159 1.40 7.47 1.40
C ILE A 159 0.68 8.48 2.28
N TYR A 160 -0.12 8.00 3.22
CA TYR A 160 -0.84 8.87 4.15
C TYR A 160 0.09 9.34 5.27
N GLY A 161 0.16 10.66 5.48
CA GLY A 161 0.93 11.30 6.57
C GLY A 161 1.97 12.31 6.08
N ASP A 162 2.59 13.01 7.05
CA ASP A 162 3.60 14.04 6.82
C ASP A 162 5.02 13.43 6.79
N PHE A 163 5.32 12.69 5.71
CA PHE A 163 6.56 11.93 5.54
C PHE A 163 7.35 12.32 4.29
N LYS A 164 7.21 13.55 3.81
CA LYS A 164 7.76 13.96 2.50
C LYS A 164 9.27 13.68 2.40
N ASP A 165 10.04 14.12 3.39
CA ASP A 165 11.50 13.99 3.38
C ASP A 165 11.94 12.52 3.49
N GLU A 166 11.28 11.74 4.33
CA GLU A 166 11.53 10.31 4.51
C GLU A 166 11.22 9.53 3.22
N VAL A 167 10.11 9.85 2.56
CA VAL A 167 9.70 9.24 1.29
C VAL A 167 10.70 9.57 0.19
N GLU A 168 11.18 10.82 0.10
CA GLU A 168 12.21 11.21 -0.88
C GLU A 168 13.51 10.41 -0.69
N ARG A 169 13.99 10.24 0.55
CA ARG A 169 15.18 9.41 0.83
C ARG A 169 14.96 7.94 0.46
N ALA A 170 13.81 7.39 0.83
CA ALA A 170 13.45 6.02 0.50
C ALA A 170 13.41 5.77 -1.02
N LEU A 171 12.91 6.75 -1.79
CA LEU A 171 12.87 6.68 -3.25
C LEU A 171 14.26 6.67 -3.88
N VAL A 172 15.23 7.42 -3.34
CA VAL A 172 16.63 7.39 -3.81
C VAL A 172 17.19 5.96 -3.67
N VAL A 173 17.03 5.34 -2.51
CA VAL A 173 17.51 3.97 -2.24
C VAL A 173 16.80 2.95 -3.14
N ALA A 174 15.47 3.06 -3.25
CA ALA A 174 14.67 2.17 -4.07
C ALA A 174 15.01 2.31 -5.56
N ASN A 175 15.24 3.52 -6.06
CA ASN A 175 15.62 3.78 -7.45
C ASN A 175 17.01 3.22 -7.76
N ALA A 176 18.00 3.47 -6.89
CA ALA A 176 19.33 2.89 -7.04
C ALA A 176 19.26 1.36 -7.11
N THR A 177 18.54 0.73 -6.18
CA THR A 177 18.36 -0.73 -6.16
C THR A 177 17.61 -1.25 -7.38
N TRP A 178 16.58 -0.53 -7.85
CA TRP A 178 15.84 -0.87 -9.06
C TRP A 178 16.75 -0.86 -10.29
N ARG A 179 17.53 0.21 -10.47
CA ARG A 179 18.49 0.33 -11.57
C ARG A 179 19.55 -0.78 -11.53
N THR A 180 20.05 -1.13 -10.35
CA THR A 180 20.99 -2.25 -10.22
C THR A 180 20.39 -3.58 -10.65
N ARG A 181 19.06 -3.76 -10.54
CA ARG A 181 18.38 -4.98 -11.03
C ARG A 181 18.15 -4.98 -12.54
N ASP A 182 18.12 -3.79 -13.16
CA ASP A 182 17.97 -3.63 -14.61
C ASP A 182 19.30 -3.88 -15.36
N LEU A 183 20.45 -3.70 -14.67
CA LEU A 183 21.81 -3.97 -15.16
C LEU A 183 22.14 -5.47 -15.13
#